data_AF-A0A1C5JYY2-F1
#
_entry.id   AF-A0A1C5JYY2-F1
#
_cell.length_a   1.000
_cell.length_b   1.000
_cell.length_c   1.000
_cell.angle_alpha   90.00
_cell.angle_beta   90.00
_cell.angle_gamma   90.00
#
_symmetry.space_group_name_H-M   'P 1'
#
loop_
_entity.id
_entity.type
_entity.pdbx_description
1 polymer ?
#
loop_
_entity_poly.entity_id
_entity_poly.type
_entity_poly.pdbx_seq_one_letter_code
_entity_poly.pdbx_strand_id
1 'polypeptide(L)'
;MIALLFGVMYFMMIRPQQKRRREAEQMQSELGQGDEVVTIGGLYGTVTEVDDDTVLLEVAPGVQTRYARPAIARVTTRAERPEATEPVAEEADAVKE
;
A
#
# COMPACT_ATOMS: atom_id res chain seq x y z
N MET A 1 -31.50 -22.22 2.03
CA MET A 1 -31.54 -20.85 1.47
C MET A 1 -30.78 -19.85 2.32
N ILE A 2 -31.12 -19.66 3.61
CA ILE A 2 -30.41 -18.71 4.50
C ILE A 2 -28.92 -19.03 4.69
N ALA A 3 -28.54 -20.31 4.89
CA ALA A 3 -27.13 -20.70 5.05
C ALA A 3 -26.26 -20.43 3.80
N LEU A 4 -26.85 -20.50 2.61
CA LEU A 4 -26.15 -20.24 1.34
C LEU A 4 -25.87 -18.74 1.18
N LEU A 5 -26.83 -17.88 1.57
CA LEU A 5 -26.66 -16.43 1.58
C LEU A 5 -25.55 -16.00 2.57
N PHE A 6 -25.47 -16.60 3.76
CA PHE A 6 -24.39 -16.34 4.70
C PHE A 6 -23.01 -16.82 4.20
N GLY A 7 -22.95 -17.99 3.54
CA GLY A 7 -21.71 -18.49 2.95
C GLY A 7 -21.17 -17.55 1.85
N VAL A 8 -22.05 -17.06 0.98
CA VAL A 8 -21.67 -16.12 -0.10
C VAL A 8 -21.25 -14.77 0.47
N MET A 9 -22.00 -14.20 1.42
CA MET A 9 -21.66 -12.91 2.05
C MET A 9 -20.35 -12.98 2.85
N TYR A 10 -20.09 -14.08 3.56
CA TYR A 10 -18.85 -14.31 4.30
C TYR A 10 -17.64 -14.41 3.35
N PHE A 11 -17.76 -15.20 2.29
CA PHE A 11 -16.70 -15.35 1.28
C PHE A 11 -16.44 -14.03 0.54
N MET A 12 -17.51 -13.31 0.19
CA MET A 12 -17.43 -12.03 -0.51
C MET A 12 -16.87 -10.90 0.37
N MET A 13 -16.98 -10.94 1.70
CA MET A 13 -16.43 -9.89 2.58
C MET A 13 -14.99 -10.17 3.05
N ILE A 14 -14.64 -11.44 3.32
CA ILE A 14 -13.30 -11.81 3.81
C ILE A 14 -12.24 -11.72 2.71
N ARG A 15 -12.58 -12.14 1.49
CA ARG A 15 -11.64 -12.10 0.36
C ARG A 15 -11.17 -10.67 0.01
N PRO A 16 -12.03 -9.64 -0.09
CA PRO A 16 -11.59 -8.28 -0.37
C PRO A 16 -10.83 -7.64 0.80
N GLN A 17 -11.13 -7.99 2.06
CA GLN A 17 -10.36 -7.47 3.19
C GLN A 17 -8.92 -8.01 3.19
N GLN A 18 -8.75 -9.31 2.93
CA GLN A 18 -7.40 -9.90 2.81
C GLN A 18 -6.63 -9.31 1.64
N LYS A 19 -7.29 -9.09 0.49
CA LYS A 19 -6.67 -8.47 -0.69
C LYS A 19 -6.16 -7.06 -0.38
N ARG A 20 -7.00 -6.21 0.22
CA ARG A 20 -6.61 -4.84 0.63
C ARG A 20 -5.45 -4.82 1.62
N ARG A 21 -5.43 -5.75 2.58
CA ARG A 21 -4.34 -5.81 3.57
C ARG A 21 -3.01 -6.19 2.93
N ARG A 22 -3.02 -7.19 2.03
CA ARG A 22 -1.83 -7.61 1.27
C ARG A 22 -1.32 -6.50 0.35
N GLU A 23 -2.22 -5.79 -0.33
CA GLU A 23 -1.86 -4.64 -1.18
C GLU A 23 -1.21 -3.52 -0.35
N ALA A 24 -1.73 -3.23 0.85
CA ALA A 24 -1.13 -2.24 1.75
C ALA A 24 0.25 -2.67 2.26
N GLU A 25 0.41 -3.94 2.68
CA GLU A 25 1.69 -4.51 3.09
C GLU A 25 2.73 -4.47 1.95
N GLN A 26 2.31 -4.80 0.73
CA GLN A 26 3.18 -4.77 -0.46
C GLN A 26 3.61 -3.35 -0.82
N MET A 27 2.68 -2.40 -0.85
CA MET A 27 3.00 -0.98 -1.09
C MET A 27 3.99 -0.44 -0.05
N GLN A 28 3.77 -0.78 1.24
CA GLN A 28 4.66 -0.36 2.32
C GLN A 28 6.04 -1.01 2.19
N SER A 29 6.14 -2.23 1.67
CA SER A 29 7.42 -2.91 1.44
C SER A 29 8.26 -2.25 0.35
N GLU A 30 7.61 -1.69 -0.66
CA GLU A 30 8.25 -1.07 -1.83
C GLU A 30 8.53 0.44 -1.65
N LEU A 31 8.42 0.97 -0.43
CA LEU A 31 8.74 2.37 -0.14
C LEU A 31 10.23 2.64 -0.33
N GLY A 32 10.55 3.73 -1.02
CA GLY A 32 11.91 4.17 -1.28
C GLY A 32 12.15 5.62 -0.85
N GLN A 33 13.42 5.94 -0.59
CA GLN A 33 13.85 7.34 -0.47
C GLN A 33 13.50 8.13 -1.73
N GLY A 34 12.97 9.33 -1.54
CA GLY A 34 12.48 10.22 -2.59
C GLY A 34 11.00 10.06 -2.92
N ASP A 35 10.32 9.02 -2.41
CA ASP A 35 8.89 8.84 -2.66
C ASP A 35 8.07 9.92 -1.94
N GLU A 36 7.10 10.50 -2.64
CA GLU A 36 6.07 11.33 -2.01
C GLU A 36 4.91 10.45 -1.56
N VAL A 37 4.54 10.58 -0.30
CA VAL A 37 3.54 9.73 0.33
C VAL A 37 2.49 10.56 1.04
N VAL A 38 1.35 9.93 1.29
CA VAL A 38 0.37 10.45 2.24
C VAL A 38 0.11 9.40 3.31
N THR A 39 0.10 9.87 4.55
CA THR A 39 -0.19 9.05 5.72
C THR A 39 -1.69 8.83 5.89
N ILE A 40 -2.08 7.91 6.78
CA ILE A 40 -3.49 7.65 7.12
C ILE A 40 -4.19 8.91 7.66
N GLY A 41 -3.44 9.80 8.32
CA GLY A 41 -3.96 11.07 8.82
C GLY A 41 -4.13 12.16 7.75
N GLY A 42 -3.79 11.89 6.49
CA GLY A 42 -3.86 12.85 5.40
C GLY A 42 -2.66 13.79 5.29
N LEU A 43 -1.61 13.57 6.09
CA LEU A 43 -0.37 14.34 6.00
C LEU A 43 0.45 13.89 4.79
N TYR A 44 0.87 14.87 3.98
CA TYR A 44 1.78 14.68 2.86
C TYR A 44 3.22 14.91 3.30
N GLY A 45 4.14 14.15 2.71
CA GLY A 45 5.57 14.32 2.93
C GLY A 45 6.40 13.48 1.98
N THR A 46 7.70 13.72 1.99
CA THR A 46 8.67 13.00 1.16
C THR A 46 9.50 12.07 2.04
N VAL A 47 9.69 10.84 1.59
CA VAL A 47 10.49 9.84 2.29
C VAL A 47 11.97 10.22 2.20
N THR A 48 12.61 10.51 3.32
CA THR A 48 14.04 10.78 3.40
C THR A 48 14.85 9.53 3.74
N GLU A 49 14.28 8.65 4.57
CA GLU A 49 14.92 7.42 5.02
C GLU A 49 13.87 6.32 5.25
N VAL A 50 14.27 5.08 5.01
CA VAL A 50 13.42 3.89 5.16
C VAL A 50 14.17 2.87 6.00
N ASP A 51 13.60 2.52 7.15
CA ASP A 51 14.02 1.41 8.01
C ASP A 51 13.05 0.22 7.86
N ASP A 52 13.29 -0.85 8.63
CA ASP A 52 12.42 -2.03 8.64
C ASP A 52 11.01 -1.71 9.18
N ASP A 53 10.91 -1.05 10.33
CA ASP A 53 9.64 -0.74 10.99
C ASP A 53 9.20 0.73 10.83
N THR A 54 10.14 1.61 10.50
CA THR A 54 9.94 3.07 10.49
C THR A 54 10.35 3.71 9.17
N VAL A 55 9.76 4.87 8.91
CA VAL A 55 10.09 5.73 7.77
C VAL A 55 10.21 7.16 8.26
N LEU A 56 11.24 7.85 7.77
CA LEU A 56 11.47 9.24 8.05
C LEU A 56 10.86 10.07 6.93
N LEU A 57 9.91 10.94 7.28
CA LEU A 57 9.21 11.81 6.34
C LEU A 57 9.61 13.26 6.60
N GLU A 58 9.99 13.95 5.53
CA GLU A 58 10.14 15.40 5.51
C GLU A 58 8.80 16.04 5.10
N VAL A 59 8.26 16.88 5.99
CA VAL A 59 6.96 17.54 5.81
C VAL A 59 7.09 19.03 5.50
N ALA A 60 8.26 19.60 5.80
CA ALA A 60 8.66 20.96 5.50
C ALA A 60 10.19 21.02 5.49
N PRO A 61 10.81 22.05 4.89
CA PRO A 61 12.26 22.15 4.77
C PRO A 61 12.97 21.99 6.13
N GLY A 62 13.73 20.91 6.27
CA GLY A 62 14.47 20.59 7.50
C GLY A 62 13.62 20.07 8.67
N VAL A 63 12.33 19.83 8.47
CA VAL A 63 11.43 19.22 9.46
C VAL A 63 11.21 17.76 9.09
N GLN A 64 11.93 16.89 9.78
CA GLN A 64 11.82 15.44 9.61
C GLN A 64 11.07 14.80 10.77
N THR A 65 10.21 13.85 10.45
CA THR A 65 9.30 13.21 11.39
C THR A 65 9.29 11.71 11.14
N ARG A 66 9.42 10.93 12.22
CA ARG A 66 9.46 9.47 12.14
C ARG A 66 8.04 8.92 12.25
N TYR A 67 7.65 8.12 11.27
CA TYR A 67 6.39 7.38 11.24
C TYR A 67 6.65 5.89 11.22
N ALA A 68 5.68 5.12 11.70
CA ALA A 68 5.67 3.68 11.46
C ALA A 68 5.39 3.42 9.98
N ARG A 69 6.04 2.44 9.36
CA ARG A 69 5.69 1.97 8.00
C ARG A 69 4.19 1.75 7.77
N PRO A 70 3.44 1.11 8.69
CA PRO A 70 2.00 0.92 8.52
C PRO A 70 1.18 2.21 8.54
N ALA A 71 1.77 3.36 8.93
CA ALA A 71 1.10 4.65 8.91
C ALA A 71 1.02 5.27 7.50
N ILE A 72 1.72 4.68 6.51
CA ILE A 72 1.68 5.14 5.12
C ILE A 72 0.45 4.55 4.43
N ALA A 73 -0.41 5.42 3.91
CA ALA A 73 -1.68 5.03 3.29
C ALA A 73 -1.53 4.78 1.79
N ARG A 74 -0.77 5.63 1.09
CA ARG A 74 -0.46 5.47 -0.34
C ARG A 74 0.77 6.30 -0.73
N VAL A 75 1.42 5.87 -1.81
CA VAL A 75 2.43 6.64 -2.53
C VAL A 75 1.71 7.51 -3.56
N THR A 76 2.02 8.81 -3.59
CA THR A 76 1.47 9.77 -4.56
C THR A 76 2.40 9.89 -5.77
N THR A 77 3.70 9.96 -5.51
CA THR A 77 4.75 10.03 -6.53
C THR A 77 5.84 9.06 -6.13
N ARG A 78 6.13 8.07 -6.98
CA ARG A 78 7.28 7.19 -6.78
C ARG A 78 8.49 7.86 -7.42
N ALA A 79 9.59 7.97 -6.69
CA ALA A 79 10.82 8.48 -7.26
C ALA A 79 11.23 7.57 -8.43
N GLU A 80 11.73 8.15 -9.53
CA GLU A 80 12.27 7.41 -10.67
C GLU A 80 13.54 6.65 -10.25
N ARG A 81 13.34 5.53 -9.57
CA ARG A 81 14.33 4.49 -9.40
C ARG A 81 14.17 3.57 -10.59
N PRO A 82 15.24 3.21 -11.31
CA PRO A 82 15.15 2.20 -12.35
C PRO A 82 14.56 0.94 -11.70
N GLU A 83 13.31 0.64 -12.04
CA GLU A 83 12.60 -0.56 -11.58
C GLU A 83 13.48 -1.75 -11.90
N ALA A 84 13.88 -2.50 -10.87
CA ALA A 84 14.11 -3.91 -11.05
C ALA A 84 12.74 -4.50 -11.42
N THR A 85 12.52 -4.62 -12.73
CA THR A 85 11.59 -5.52 -13.39
C THR A 85 11.23 -6.70 -12.49
N GLU A 86 9.98 -6.79 -12.07
CA GLU A 86 9.21 -8.02 -12.23
C GLU A 86 7.76 -7.69 -12.62
N PRO A 87 7.21 -8.40 -13.61
CA PRO A 87 5.96 -8.07 -14.26
C PRO A 87 4.80 -8.39 -13.33
N VAL A 88 3.85 -7.46 -13.20
CA VAL A 88 2.50 -7.84 -12.79
C VAL A 88 1.93 -8.64 -13.96
N ALA A 89 2.03 -9.96 -13.83
CA ALA A 89 1.40 -10.94 -14.68
C ALA A 89 -0.08 -10.57 -14.88
N GLU A 90 -0.38 -10.18 -16.11
CA GLU A 90 -1.62 -10.49 -16.77
C GLU A 90 -1.91 -11.98 -16.59
N GLU A 91 -2.99 -12.33 -15.86
CA GLU A 91 -3.98 -13.32 -16.31
C GLU A 91 -5.17 -13.46 -15.36
N ALA A 92 -6.35 -13.48 -16.00
CA ALA A 92 -7.59 -14.16 -15.61
C ALA A 92 -8.43 -13.59 -14.45
N ASP A 93 -9.40 -12.73 -14.80
CA ASP A 93 -10.79 -13.16 -14.63
C ASP A 93 -11.53 -13.04 -15.96
N ALA A 94 -11.64 -14.19 -16.61
CA ALA A 94 -12.49 -14.41 -17.75
C ALA A 94 -13.94 -14.27 -17.28
N VAL A 95 -14.61 -13.19 -17.69
CA VAL A 95 -16.08 -13.16 -17.71
C VAL A 95 -16.52 -14.19 -18.73
N LYS A 96 -16.77 -15.40 -18.23
CA LYS A 96 -17.47 -16.47 -18.92
C LYS A 96 -18.90 -16.49 -18.38
N GLU A 97 -19.76 -15.70 -18.99
CA GLU A 97 -21.08 -16.10 -19.53
C GLU A 97 -21.65 -14.98 -20.40
#